data_AF-T1B6N4-F1
#
_entry.id   AF-T1B6N4-F1
#
_cell.length_a   1.000
_cell.length_b   1.000
_cell.length_c   1.000
_cell.angle_alpha   90.00
_cell.angle_beta   90.00
_cell.angle_gamma   90.00
#
_symmetry.space_group_name_H-M   'P 1'
#
loop_
_entity.id
_entity.type
_entity.pdbx_description
1 polymer ?
#
loop_
_entity_poly.entity_id
_entity_poly.type
_entity_poly.pdbx_seq_one_letter_code
_entity_poly.pdbx_strand_id
1 'polypeptide(L)'
;MLASDFAGPTVVVTHHAPCERSVLPQFGRSILNPSFASDLTHLMGPKVPLWIHGHMHNSFDYEERGTRVVCNPRGYFPYEPNPDFDPSLTVEVTA
;
A
#
# COMPACT_ATOMS: atom_id res chain seq x y z
N MET A 1 6.08 -4.82 17.78
CA MET A 1 6.60 -5.59 16.62
C MET A 1 5.49 -6.52 16.17
N LEU A 2 5.36 -6.83 14.87
CA LEU A 2 4.33 -7.76 14.36
C LEU A 2 4.37 -9.16 15.00
N ALA A 3 5.52 -9.53 15.58
CA ALA A 3 5.68 -10.77 16.35
C ALA A 3 5.04 -10.74 17.75
N SER A 4 4.64 -9.57 18.24
CA SER A 4 3.95 -9.40 19.51
C SER A 4 2.45 -9.22 19.25
N ASP A 5 1.62 -10.00 19.93
CA ASP A 5 0.18 -9.90 19.77
C ASP A 5 -0.35 -8.54 20.26
N PHE A 6 -1.36 -8.04 19.56
CA PHE A 6 -2.15 -6.87 19.93
C PHE A 6 -3.61 -7.29 20.07
N ALA A 7 -4.30 -6.79 21.09
CA ALA A 7 -5.72 -7.05 21.27
C ALA A 7 -6.53 -6.16 20.31
N GLY A 8 -6.60 -6.59 19.04
CA GLY A 8 -7.33 -5.89 17.98
C GLY A 8 -6.67 -6.03 16.60
N PRO A 9 -7.26 -5.45 15.55
CA PRO A 9 -6.67 -5.44 14.22
C PRO A 9 -5.36 -4.63 14.20
N THR A 10 -4.34 -5.12 13.50
CA THR A 10 -3.07 -4.39 13.30
C THR A 10 -3.07 -3.71 11.93
N VAL A 11 -2.90 -2.39 11.90
CA VAL A 11 -2.71 -1.64 10.66
C VAL A 11 -1.21 -1.40 10.44
N VAL A 12 -0.72 -1.71 9.24
CA VAL A 12 0.67 -1.42 8.84
C VAL A 12 0.69 -0.17 7.96
N VAL A 13 1.64 0.72 8.22
CA VAL A 13 1.84 1.95 7.43
C VAL A 13 3.30 2.02 7.00
N THR A 14 3.53 2.14 5.69
CA THR A 14 4.86 2.30 5.10
C THR A 14 4.87 3.46 4.10
N HIS A 15 6.06 3.96 3.75
CA HIS A 15 6.15 4.88 2.61
C HIS A 15 6.14 4.11 1.28
N HIS A 16 7.06 3.16 1.11
CA HIS A 16 7.18 2.32 -0.09
C HIS A 16 6.13 1.21 -0.13
N ALA A 17 5.87 0.68 -1.33
CA ALA A 17 4.89 -0.37 -1.53
C ALA A 17 5.33 -1.71 -0.93
N PRO A 18 4.39 -2.50 -0.39
CA PRO A 18 4.70 -3.75 0.31
C PRO A 18 4.78 -4.96 -0.62
N CYS A 19 4.46 -4.79 -1.90
CA CYS A 19 4.70 -5.79 -2.94
C CYS A 19 4.60 -5.15 -4.34
N GLU A 20 4.96 -5.91 -5.35
CA GLU A 20 4.96 -5.49 -6.76
C GLU A 20 3.55 -5.18 -7.33
N ARG A 21 2.47 -5.57 -6.64
CA ARG A 21 1.11 -5.28 -7.10
C ARG A 21 0.76 -3.79 -7.09
N SER A 22 1.51 -2.97 -6.35
CA SER A 22 1.43 -1.51 -6.43
C SER A 22 2.34 -0.89 -7.48
N VAL A 23 2.90 -1.68 -8.39
CA VAL A 23 3.67 -1.18 -9.54
C VAL A 23 2.79 -1.28 -10.78
N LEU A 24 2.64 -0.17 -11.51
CA LEU A 24 1.87 -0.21 -12.76
C LEU A 24 2.48 -1.22 -13.75
N PRO A 25 1.65 -1.97 -14.51
CA PRO A 25 2.15 -3.00 -15.44
C PRO A 25 3.23 -2.51 -16.42
N GLN A 26 3.13 -1.26 -16.87
CA GLN A 26 4.11 -0.62 -17.76
C GLN A 26 5.53 -0.53 -17.16
N PHE A 27 5.67 -0.59 -15.84
CA PHE A 27 6.94 -0.54 -15.11
C PHE A 27 7.37 -1.90 -14.54
N GLY A 28 6.60 -2.98 -14.71
CA GLY A 28 6.82 -4.26 -14.02
C GLY A 28 8.20 -4.91 -14.25
N ARG A 29 8.91 -4.55 -15.32
CA ARG A 29 10.26 -5.06 -15.64
C ARG A 29 11.40 -4.06 -15.36
N SER A 30 11.09 -2.93 -14.72
CA SER A 30 12.09 -1.93 -14.40
C SER A 30 13.06 -2.45 -13.34
N ILE A 31 14.36 -2.33 -13.63
CA ILE A 31 15.42 -2.63 -12.66
C ILE A 31 15.40 -1.70 -11.43
N LEU A 32 14.63 -0.61 -11.51
CA LEU A 32 14.48 0.35 -10.41
C LEU A 32 13.38 -0.05 -9.43
N ASN A 33 12.51 -1.01 -9.76
CA ASN A 33 11.38 -1.43 -8.91
C ASN A 33 11.76 -1.76 -7.45
N PRO A 34 12.94 -2.33 -7.14
CA PRO A 34 13.36 -2.54 -5.75
C PRO A 34 13.46 -1.25 -4.91
N SER A 35 13.57 -0.08 -5.56
CA SER A 35 13.54 1.23 -4.88
C SER A 35 12.12 1.71 -4.56
N PHE A 36 11.09 1.06 -5.13
CA PHE A 36 9.68 1.45 -5.02
C PHE A 36 8.85 0.44 -4.23
N ALA A 37 9.13 -0.85 -4.42
CA ALA A 37 8.41 -1.96 -3.82
C ALA A 37 9.38 -3.03 -3.32
N SER A 38 9.10 -3.59 -2.15
CA SER A 38 9.79 -4.76 -1.59
C SER A 38 8.76 -5.88 -1.40
N ASP A 39 9.11 -7.14 -1.67
CA ASP A 39 8.20 -8.25 -1.39
C ASP A 39 8.12 -8.52 0.12
N LEU A 40 7.10 -7.94 0.75
CA LEU A 40 6.76 -8.13 2.16
C LEU A 40 5.48 -8.93 2.33
N THR A 41 5.06 -9.68 1.31
CA THR A 41 3.81 -10.45 1.34
C THR A 41 3.79 -11.51 2.45
N HIS A 42 4.96 -11.97 2.92
CA HIS A 42 5.09 -12.86 4.07
C HIS A 42 4.66 -12.26 5.42
N LEU A 43 4.51 -10.93 5.50
CA LEU A 43 4.00 -10.22 6.68
C LEU A 43 2.49 -9.97 6.63
N MET A 44 1.86 -10.26 5.48
CA MET A 44 0.43 -10.09 5.26
C MET A 44 -0.36 -11.30 5.78
N GLY A 45 -1.63 -11.08 6.08
CA GLY A 45 -2.51 -12.11 6.63
C GLY A 45 -3.62 -11.53 7.51
N PRO A 46 -4.47 -12.40 8.10
CA PRO A 46 -5.61 -11.98 8.92
C PRO A 46 -5.25 -11.10 10.12
N LYS A 47 -4.01 -11.19 10.65
CA LYS A 47 -3.54 -10.32 11.74
C LYS A 47 -3.31 -8.87 11.29
N VAL A 48 -3.10 -8.65 9.99
CA VAL A 48 -2.87 -7.36 9.35
C VAL A 48 -4.00 -7.11 8.34
N PRO A 49 -5.20 -6.73 8.76
CA PRO A 49 -6.32 -6.54 7.83
C PRO A 49 -6.11 -5.35 6.89
N LEU A 50 -5.24 -4.39 7.23
CA LEU A 50 -4.99 -3.19 6.42
C LEU A 50 -3.49 -2.82 6.37
N TRP A 51 -3.01 -2.53 5.17
CA TRP A 51 -1.70 -1.96 4.89
C TRP A 51 -1.84 -0.68 4.05
N ILE A 52 -1.37 0.45 4.57
CA ILE A 52 -1.38 1.73 3.87
C ILE A 52 0.04 2.04 3.39
N HIS A 53 0.18 2.43 2.12
CA HIS A 53 1.45 2.93 1.60
C HIS A 53 1.29 4.20 0.75
N GLY A 54 2.43 4.77 0.35
CA GLY A 54 2.50 5.87 -0.60
C GLY A 54 3.56 5.58 -1.65
N HIS A 55 4.43 6.57 -1.90
CA HIS A 55 5.56 6.57 -2.84
C HIS A 55 5.17 6.44 -4.32
N MET A 56 4.18 5.61 -4.63
CA MET A 56 3.55 5.57 -5.93
C MET A 56 2.79 6.88 -6.16
N HIS A 57 2.66 7.28 -7.42
CA HIS A 57 1.84 8.43 -7.81
C HIS A 57 0.46 8.01 -8.38
N ASN A 58 0.14 6.72 -8.29
CA ASN A 58 -1.16 6.17 -8.63
C ASN A 58 -1.85 5.64 -7.38
N SER A 59 -3.18 5.73 -7.36
CA SER A 59 -3.98 5.11 -6.30
C SER A 59 -4.01 3.59 -6.48
N PHE A 60 -4.01 2.86 -5.36
CA PHE A 60 -4.17 1.40 -5.32
C PHE A 60 -5.15 1.03 -4.21
N ASP A 61 -6.03 0.08 -4.48
CA ASP A 61 -6.89 -0.56 -3.49
C ASP A 61 -7.11 -2.01 -3.92
N TYR A 62 -6.48 -2.94 -3.23
CA TYR A 62 -6.53 -4.36 -3.56
C TYR A 62 -6.33 -5.24 -2.34
N GLU A 63 -6.70 -6.52 -2.43
CA GLU A 63 -6.40 -7.51 -1.41
C GLU A 63 -5.20 -8.38 -1.81
N GLU A 64 -4.30 -8.61 -0.86
CA GLU A 64 -3.17 -9.53 -0.97
C GLU A 64 -3.08 -10.37 0.30
N ARG A 65 -3.20 -11.69 0.18
CA ARG A 65 -3.13 -12.65 1.30
C ARG A 65 -4.06 -12.32 2.48
N GLY A 66 -5.23 -11.74 2.23
CA GLY A 66 -6.19 -11.34 3.27
C GLY A 66 -5.89 -10.00 3.94
N THR A 67 -4.86 -9.28 3.47
CA THR A 67 -4.58 -7.88 3.84
C THR A 67 -5.10 -6.97 2.73
N ARG A 68 -5.94 -5.98 3.07
CA ARG A 68 -6.26 -4.90 2.15
C ARG A 68 -5.08 -3.94 2.07
N VAL A 69 -4.64 -3.60 0.86
CA VAL A 69 -3.55 -2.66 0.59
C VAL A 69 -4.13 -1.41 -0.05
N VAL A 70 -3.86 -0.24 0.54
CA VAL A 70 -4.38 1.05 0.09
C VAL A 70 -3.23 2.05 -0.14
N CYS A 71 -3.30 2.76 -1.26
CA CYS A 71 -2.44 3.88 -1.61
C CYS A 71 -3.31 5.00 -2.17
N ASN A 72 -3.25 6.19 -1.56
CA ASN A 72 -3.99 7.37 -1.98
C ASN A 72 -3.05 8.59 -2.05
N PRO A 73 -2.10 8.60 -3.00
CA PRO A 73 -1.07 9.62 -3.08
C PRO A 73 -1.63 10.86 -3.78
N ARG A 74 -1.16 12.05 -3.40
CA ARG A 74 -1.51 13.29 -4.11
C ARG A 74 -0.87 13.42 -5.51
N GLY A 75 0.24 12.72 -5.73
CA GLY A 75 1.14 12.98 -6.87
C GLY A 75 1.86 14.32 -6.74
N TYR A 76 2.55 14.74 -7.79
CA TYR A 76 3.27 16.01 -7.84
C TYR A 76 2.38 17.13 -8.35
N PHE A 77 1.66 17.80 -7.46
CA PHE A 77 0.89 18.98 -7.85
C PHE A 77 1.81 20.19 -8.10
N PRO A 78 1.64 20.94 -9.21
CA PRO A 78 0.62 20.79 -10.26
C PRO A 78 1.06 19.98 -11.50
N TYR A 79 2.29 19.47 -11.54
CA TYR A 79 2.90 18.91 -12.74
C TYR A 79 2.38 17.52 -13.15
N GLU A 80 2.18 16.64 -12.17
CA GLU A 80 1.73 15.26 -12.32
C GLU A 80 0.83 14.88 -11.12
N PRO A 81 -0.36 15.51 -11.00
CA PRO A 81 -1.29 15.17 -9.93
C PRO A 81 -1.86 13.76 -10.17
N ASN A 82 -2.11 13.05 -9.07
CA ASN A 82 -2.96 11.86 -9.12
C ASN A 82 -4.43 12.31 -9.22
N PRO A 83 -5.14 12.03 -10.32
CA PRO A 83 -6.54 12.45 -10.47
C PRO A 83 -7.48 11.76 -9.48
N ASP A 84 -7.07 10.59 -8.98
CA ASP A 84 -7.86 9.78 -8.04
C ASP A 84 -7.51 10.08 -6.58
N PHE A 85 -6.72 11.12 -6.32
CA PHE A 85 -6.42 11.54 -4.95
C PHE A 85 -7.68 12.07 -4.26
N ASP A 86 -8.09 11.41 -3.20
CA ASP A 86 -9.20 11.86 -2.34
C ASP A 86 -8.65 12.39 -1.00
N PRO A 87 -8.66 13.72 -0.76
CA PRO A 87 -8.18 14.29 0.50
C PRO A 87 -9.05 13.94 1.71
N SER A 88 -10.23 13.37 1.48
CA SER A 88 -11.21 12.95 2.49
C SER A 88 -11.36 11.44 2.61
N LEU A 89 -10.48 10.65 1.98
CA LEU A 89 -10.57 9.19 1.99
C LEU A 89 -10.55 8.64 3.42
N THR A 90 -11.63 7.95 3.79
CA THR A 90 -11.73 7.15 5.02
C THR A 90 -11.72 5.67 4.67
N VAL A 91 -11.05 4.86 5.48
CA VAL A 91 -10.95 3.41 5.29
C VAL A 91 -11.42 2.70 6.55
N GLU A 92 -12.45 1.88 6.43
CA GLU A 92 -12.92 1.02 7.52
C GLU A 92 -11.96 -0.16 7.74
N VAL A 93 -11.68 -0.47 9.00
CA VAL A 93 -10.83 -1.61 9.39
C VAL A 93 -11.74 -2.71 9.93
N THR A 94 -11.99 -3.73 9.11
CA THR A 94 -12.72 -4.93 9.53
C THR A 94 -11.80 -5.87 10.29
N ALA A 95 -12.23 -6.29 11.49
CA ALA A 95 -11.56 -7.27 12.35
C ALA A 95 -11.98 -8.70 12.03
#